data_AF-A0AAJ0DEE1-F1
#
_entry.id   AF-A0AAJ0DEE1-F1
#
_cell.length_a   1.000
_cell.length_b   1.000
_cell.length_c   1.000
_cell.angle_alpha   90.00
_cell.angle_beta   90.00
_cell.angle_gamma   90.00
#
_symmetry.space_group_name_H-M   'P 1'
#
loop_
_entity.id
_entity.type
_entity.pdbx_description
1 polymer ?
#
loop_
_entity_poly.entity_id
_entity_poly.type
_entity_poly.pdbx_seq_one_letter_code
_entity_poly.pdbx_strand_id
1 'polypeptide(L)'
;MTVVTQFITSDGTDSGDLIEIKRVYPQDGKIIQNSQTDVSGIDTTNSVTTDFCAQQKEVFGDTDSFSAKGGLQKMGNDVAEGVVLVLSIWDDYSQGMRWLDAEAYPADADPSKPGIARGTCAVDSGEPSEVESQHGSASVTFSAIKFGAIGST
;
A
#
# COMPACT_ATOMS: atom_id res chain seq x y z
N MET A 1 16.32 -0.19 -4.75
CA MET A 1 15.83 -0.93 -3.56
C MET A 1 15.22 -2.25 -3.99
N THR A 2 15.20 -3.26 -3.14
CA THR A 2 14.39 -4.47 -3.34
C THR A 2 13.12 -4.38 -2.50
N VAL A 3 11.98 -4.81 -3.05
CA VAL A 3 10.70 -4.85 -2.35
C VAL A 3 10.24 -6.30 -2.27
N VAL A 4 10.13 -6.83 -1.05
CA VAL A 4 9.66 -8.19 -0.79
C VAL A 4 8.29 -8.12 -0.14
N THR A 5 7.31 -8.81 -0.73
CA THR A 5 5.95 -8.95 -0.17
C THR A 5 5.69 -10.42 0.11
N GLN A 6 5.15 -10.74 1.28
CA GLN A 6 4.84 -12.10 1.71
C GLN A 6 3.35 -12.19 2.04
N PHE A 7 2.69 -13.23 1.53
CA PHE A 7 1.28 -13.51 1.76
C PHE A 7 1.19 -14.70 2.72
N ILE A 8 0.80 -14.43 3.97
CA ILE A 8 0.83 -15.41 5.06
C ILE A 8 -0.58 -15.99 5.25
N THR A 9 -0.68 -17.31 5.20
CA THR A 9 -1.93 -18.05 5.42
C THR A 9 -2.06 -18.52 6.86
N SER A 10 -3.29 -18.79 7.28
CA SER A 10 -3.66 -19.12 8.66
C SER A 10 -2.98 -20.38 9.22
N ASP A 11 -2.63 -21.33 8.36
CA ASP A 11 -2.00 -22.60 8.70
C ASP A 11 -0.60 -22.78 8.07
N GLY A 12 -0.10 -21.76 7.37
CA GLY A 12 1.18 -21.80 6.68
C GLY A 12 1.21 -22.68 5.42
N THR A 13 0.05 -23.08 4.90
CA THR A 13 -0.08 -23.87 3.66
C THR A 13 -0.66 -23.02 2.52
N ASP A 14 -0.54 -23.50 1.29
CA ASP A 14 -1.11 -22.84 0.10
C ASP A 14 -2.65 -22.86 0.07
N SER A 15 -3.28 -23.67 0.93
CA SER A 15 -4.75 -23.81 1.04
C SER A 15 -5.38 -23.05 2.21
N GLY A 16 -4.56 -22.51 3.12
CA GLY A 16 -5.04 -21.74 4.26
C GLY A 16 -5.58 -20.37 3.84
N ASP A 17 -6.50 -19.81 4.62
CA ASP A 17 -7.00 -18.46 4.41
C ASP A 17 -5.86 -17.43 4.56
N LEU A 18 -5.80 -16.44 3.66
CA LEU A 18 -4.86 -15.32 3.79
C LEU A 18 -5.20 -14.49 5.04
N ILE A 19 -4.23 -14.32 5.95
CA ILE A 19 -4.42 -13.59 7.22
C ILE A 19 -3.52 -12.38 7.39
N GLU A 20 -2.38 -12.32 6.69
CA GLU A 20 -1.41 -11.26 6.87
C GLU A 20 -0.60 -11.01 5.59
N ILE A 21 -0.35 -9.74 5.27
CA ILE A 21 0.57 -9.34 4.20
C ILE A 21 1.74 -8.60 4.83
N LYS A 22 2.95 -9.17 4.70
CA LYS A 22 4.20 -8.56 5.21
C LYS A 22 4.99 -7.88 4.10
N ARG A 23 5.78 -6.90 4.51
CA ARG A 23 6.66 -6.12 3.64
C ARG A 23 8.07 -6.03 4.24
N VAL A 24 9.09 -6.21 3.39
CA VAL A 24 10.50 -6.08 3.77
C VAL A 24 11.28 -5.44 2.62
N TYR A 25 12.30 -4.65 2.94
CA TYR A 25 13.13 -3.94 1.97
C TYR A 25 14.62 -4.28 2.13
N PRO A 26 15.11 -5.35 1.49
CA PRO A 26 16.54 -5.59 1.38
C PRO A 26 17.22 -4.47 0.58
N GLN A 27 18.25 -3.85 1.15
CA GLN A 27 19.02 -2.80 0.50
C GLN A 27 20.45 -2.79 1.02
N ASP A 28 21.44 -2.76 0.12
CA ASP A 28 22.87 -2.67 0.45
C ASP A 28 23.34 -3.71 1.49
N GLY A 29 22.85 -4.95 1.34
CA GLY A 29 23.16 -6.06 2.24
C GLY A 29 22.46 -6.00 3.61
N LYS A 30 21.59 -5.01 3.84
CA LYS A 30 20.81 -4.86 5.06
C LYS A 30 19.35 -5.21 4.81
N ILE A 31 18.74 -5.87 5.78
CA ILE A 31 17.29 -6.12 5.80
C ILE A 31 16.63 -4.97 6.54
N ILE A 32 15.81 -4.19 5.84
CA ILE A 32 15.02 -3.10 6.43
C ILE A 32 13.59 -3.60 6.60
N GLN A 33 13.11 -3.66 7.84
CA GLN A 33 11.72 -4.02 8.14
C GLN A 33 10.77 -2.89 7.73
N ASN A 34 9.51 -3.22 7.44
CA ASN A 34 8.49 -2.21 7.21
C ASN A 34 8.30 -1.33 8.45
N SER A 35 7.93 -0.06 8.23
CA SER A 35 7.64 0.89 9.31
C SER A 35 6.48 0.41 10.16
N GLN A 36 6.53 0.72 11.45
CA GLN A 36 5.42 0.50 12.36
C GLN A 36 4.38 1.61 12.19
N THR A 37 3.12 1.30 12.45
CA THR A 37 2.08 2.29 12.70
C THR A 37 2.45 3.12 13.92
N ASP A 38 2.25 4.43 13.80
CA ASP A 38 2.42 5.41 14.88
C ASP A 38 1.24 6.38 14.88
N VAL A 39 0.05 5.83 15.15
CA VAL A 39 -1.21 6.58 15.22
C VAL A 39 -2.00 6.10 16.42
N SER A 40 -2.42 7.03 17.28
CA SER A 40 -3.25 6.72 18.44
C SER A 40 -4.54 6.01 18.02
N GLY A 41 -4.86 4.88 18.66
CA GLY A 41 -6.03 4.06 18.36
C GLY A 41 -5.78 2.94 17.33
N ILE A 42 -4.59 2.85 16.76
CA ILE A 42 -4.16 1.72 15.92
C ILE A 42 -3.06 0.98 16.67
N ASP A 43 -3.15 -0.34 16.76
CA ASP A 43 -2.10 -1.17 17.34
C ASP A 43 -0.80 -0.98 16.59
N THR A 44 0.33 -1.01 17.31
CA THR A 44 1.66 -0.98 16.70
C THR A 44 1.88 -2.25 15.88
N THR A 45 1.85 -2.12 14.56
CA THR A 45 2.04 -3.18 13.59
C THR A 45 2.73 -2.66 12.34
N ASN A 46 3.34 -3.55 11.55
CA ASN A 46 4.00 -3.23 10.29
C ASN A 46 3.52 -4.12 9.13
N SER A 47 2.37 -4.78 9.29
CA SER A 47 1.77 -5.65 8.29
C SER A 47 0.28 -5.34 8.12
N VAL A 48 -0.29 -5.82 7.02
CA VAL A 48 -1.73 -5.71 6.76
C VAL A 48 -2.43 -6.96 7.30
N THR A 49 -3.26 -6.77 8.33
CA THR A 49 -4.14 -7.78 8.92
C THR A 49 -5.58 -7.27 8.93
N THR A 50 -6.56 -8.14 9.15
CA THR A 50 -7.96 -7.73 9.31
C THR A 50 -8.13 -6.69 10.42
N ASP A 51 -7.47 -6.90 11.57
CA ASP A 51 -7.54 -5.98 12.71
C ASP A 51 -6.93 -4.62 12.38
N PHE A 52 -5.77 -4.59 11.70
CA PHE A 52 -5.17 -3.34 11.24
C PHE A 52 -6.11 -2.58 10.30
N CYS A 53 -6.74 -3.27 9.34
CA CYS A 53 -7.68 -2.65 8.43
C CYS A 53 -8.88 -2.03 9.16
N ALA A 54 -9.48 -2.77 10.10
CA ALA A 54 -10.62 -2.30 10.87
C ALA A 54 -10.26 -1.07 11.73
N GLN A 55 -9.17 -1.16 12.50
CA GLN A 55 -8.67 -0.07 13.36
C GLN A 55 -8.30 1.17 12.53
N GLN A 56 -7.59 1.00 11.42
CA GLN A 56 -7.22 2.10 10.53
C GLN A 56 -8.46 2.80 10.01
N LYS A 57 -9.46 2.04 9.52
CA LYS A 57 -10.68 2.62 8.96
C LYS A 57 -11.49 3.37 10.01
N GLU A 58 -11.61 2.81 11.21
CA GLU A 58 -12.26 3.49 12.33
C GLU A 58 -11.55 4.79 12.72
N VAL A 59 -10.24 4.75 12.95
CA VAL A 59 -9.45 5.91 13.40
C VAL A 59 -9.40 7.02 12.35
N PHE A 60 -9.36 6.67 11.07
CA PHE A 60 -9.34 7.67 9.98
C PHE A 60 -10.75 8.15 9.61
N GLY A 61 -11.81 7.54 10.17
CA GLY A 61 -13.20 7.88 9.85
C GLY A 61 -13.64 7.45 8.44
N ASP A 62 -12.95 6.46 7.87
CA ASP A 62 -13.24 5.90 6.55
C ASP A 62 -14.29 4.79 6.65
N THR A 63 -15.12 4.63 5.61
CA THR A 63 -15.99 3.45 5.51
C THR A 63 -15.17 2.19 5.24
N ASP A 64 -15.32 1.16 6.08
CA ASP A 64 -14.67 -0.14 5.89
C ASP A 64 -15.37 -0.99 4.81
N SER A 65 -15.21 -0.55 3.56
CA SER A 65 -15.69 -1.31 2.39
C SER A 65 -14.86 -2.56 2.11
N PHE A 66 -13.65 -2.68 2.69
CA PHE A 66 -12.78 -3.83 2.48
C PHE A 66 -13.33 -5.05 3.22
N SER A 67 -13.63 -4.90 4.52
CA SER A 67 -14.27 -5.95 5.31
C SER A 67 -15.66 -6.30 4.77
N ALA A 68 -16.44 -5.29 4.33
CA ALA A 68 -17.74 -5.53 3.70
C ALA A 68 -17.67 -6.37 2.41
N LYS A 69 -16.51 -6.40 1.74
CA LYS A 69 -16.26 -7.21 0.54
C LYS A 69 -15.57 -8.56 0.83
N GLY A 70 -15.43 -8.95 2.10
CA GLY A 70 -14.84 -10.22 2.52
C GLY A 70 -13.35 -10.17 2.89
N GLY A 71 -12.78 -8.96 2.96
CA GLY A 71 -11.46 -8.71 3.54
C GLY A 71 -10.32 -9.55 2.94
N LEU A 72 -9.35 -9.91 3.79
CA LEU A 72 -8.17 -10.67 3.37
C LEU A 72 -8.50 -12.07 2.89
N GLN A 73 -9.52 -12.73 3.47
CA GLN A 73 -9.93 -14.06 3.02
C GLN A 73 -10.40 -14.03 1.56
N LYS A 74 -11.28 -13.09 1.19
CA LYS A 74 -11.73 -12.95 -0.20
C LYS A 74 -10.57 -12.60 -1.14
N MET A 75 -9.66 -11.73 -0.70
CA MET A 75 -8.47 -11.39 -1.49
C MET A 75 -7.56 -12.60 -1.70
N GLY A 76 -7.34 -13.41 -0.66
CA GLY A 76 -6.57 -14.65 -0.72
C GLY A 76 -7.17 -15.65 -1.70
N ASN A 77 -8.49 -15.80 -1.71
CA ASN A 77 -9.20 -16.64 -2.68
C ASN A 77 -8.97 -16.17 -4.12
N ASP A 78 -9.03 -14.87 -4.38
CA ASP A 78 -8.77 -14.31 -5.72
C ASP A 78 -7.32 -14.54 -6.16
N VAL A 79 -6.36 -14.43 -5.25
CA VAL A 79 -4.94 -14.74 -5.53
C VAL A 79 -4.75 -16.24 -5.81
N ALA A 80 -5.43 -17.11 -5.08
CA ALA A 80 -5.36 -18.57 -5.26
C ALA A 80 -5.98 -19.04 -6.60
N GLU A 81 -7.00 -18.35 -7.10
CA GLU A 81 -7.56 -18.59 -8.44
C GLU A 81 -6.61 -18.19 -9.58
N GLY A 82 -5.62 -17.35 -9.27
CA GLY A 82 -4.63 -16.86 -10.22
C GLY A 82 -4.90 -15.42 -10.64
N VAL A 83 -3.86 -14.60 -10.57
CA VAL A 83 -3.89 -13.18 -10.91
C VAL A 83 -2.84 -12.84 -11.96
N VAL A 84 -3.04 -11.72 -12.66
CA VAL A 84 -2.12 -11.22 -13.68
C VAL A 84 -1.28 -10.08 -13.10
N LEU A 85 0.04 -10.13 -13.27
CA LEU A 85 0.94 -9.03 -12.91
C LEU A 85 0.75 -7.85 -13.88
N VAL A 86 0.57 -6.65 -13.33
CA VAL A 86 0.49 -5.39 -14.07
C VAL A 86 1.64 -4.47 -13.64
N LEU A 87 2.31 -3.84 -14.62
CA LEU A 87 3.35 -2.83 -14.41
C LEU A 87 2.94 -1.57 -15.18
N SER A 88 2.87 -0.42 -14.51
CA SER A 88 2.40 0.83 -15.14
C SER A 88 3.13 2.06 -14.58
N ILE A 89 3.06 3.15 -15.35
CA ILE A 89 3.40 4.52 -14.96
C ILE A 89 2.27 5.41 -15.46
N TRP A 90 1.73 6.27 -14.59
CA TRP A 90 0.56 7.10 -14.89
C TRP A 90 0.51 8.30 -13.95
N ASP A 91 -0.05 9.40 -14.41
CA ASP A 91 -0.52 10.52 -13.61
C ASP A 91 -2.05 10.48 -13.47
N ASP A 92 -2.59 11.19 -12.50
CA ASP A 92 -3.99 11.05 -12.09
C ASP A 92 -4.80 12.29 -12.43
N TYR A 93 -5.56 12.20 -13.52
CA TYR A 93 -6.48 13.24 -13.99
C TYR A 93 -7.66 13.53 -13.05
N SER A 94 -7.94 12.66 -12.08
CA SER A 94 -9.06 12.82 -11.15
C SER A 94 -8.62 13.54 -9.87
N GLN A 95 -7.48 13.13 -9.31
CA GLN A 95 -7.07 13.56 -7.96
C GLN A 95 -5.62 14.07 -7.88
N GLY A 96 -4.91 14.21 -9.00
CA GLY A 96 -3.54 14.73 -9.03
C GLY A 96 -2.57 13.92 -8.17
N MET A 97 -2.81 12.61 -8.00
CA MET A 97 -2.04 11.69 -7.16
C MET A 97 -2.02 12.07 -5.66
N ARG A 98 -2.83 13.04 -5.23
CA ARG A 98 -2.80 13.59 -3.86
C ARG A 98 -3.14 12.56 -2.79
N TRP A 99 -3.94 11.55 -3.13
CA TRP A 99 -4.24 10.42 -2.25
C TRP A 99 -3.03 9.53 -1.95
N LEU A 100 -1.90 9.74 -2.62
CA LEU A 100 -0.65 8.99 -2.44
C LEU A 100 0.42 9.83 -1.74
N ASP A 101 0.63 11.09 -2.11
CA ASP A 101 1.84 11.84 -1.76
C ASP A 101 1.64 13.27 -1.24
N ALA A 102 0.40 13.77 -1.18
CA ALA A 102 0.16 15.14 -0.77
C ALA A 102 0.17 15.32 0.76
N GLU A 103 0.43 16.56 1.18
CA GLU A 103 0.30 17.03 2.56
C GLU A 103 -1.12 16.88 3.11
N ALA A 104 -2.14 16.87 2.22
CA ALA A 104 -3.52 16.57 2.60
C ALA A 104 -4.31 15.95 1.44
N TYR A 105 -5.10 14.92 1.77
CA TYR A 105 -6.19 14.42 0.93
C TYR A 105 -7.39 14.01 1.78
N PRO A 106 -8.60 14.58 1.55
CA PRO A 106 -8.94 15.65 0.58
C PRO A 106 -8.15 16.95 0.79
N ALA A 107 -8.02 17.77 -0.27
CA ALA A 107 -7.14 18.95 -0.27
C ALA A 107 -7.54 20.04 0.73
N ASP A 108 -8.80 20.09 1.14
CA ASP A 108 -9.35 21.04 2.11
C ASP A 108 -9.41 20.48 3.55
N ALA A 109 -8.97 19.23 3.75
CA ALA A 109 -8.97 18.61 5.06
C ALA A 109 -7.80 19.11 5.92
N ASP A 110 -8.01 19.09 7.25
CA ASP A 110 -6.98 19.44 8.23
C ASP A 110 -5.87 18.37 8.25
N PRO A 111 -4.62 18.69 7.85
CA PRO A 111 -3.53 17.71 7.76
C PRO A 111 -3.11 17.13 9.12
N SER A 112 -3.53 17.73 10.24
CA SER A 112 -3.27 17.20 11.58
C SER A 112 -4.17 16.01 11.94
N LYS A 113 -5.25 15.77 11.18
CA LYS A 113 -6.14 14.63 11.41
C LYS A 113 -5.51 13.34 10.88
N PRO A 114 -5.59 12.22 11.64
CA PRO A 114 -5.11 10.93 11.19
C PRO A 114 -5.67 10.54 9.82
N GLY A 115 -4.79 10.11 8.90
CA GLY A 115 -5.16 9.64 7.57
C GLY A 115 -5.28 10.71 6.48
N ILE A 116 -5.17 12.00 6.82
CA ILE A 116 -5.24 13.10 5.84
C ILE A 116 -3.91 13.32 5.13
N ALA A 117 -2.81 13.50 5.87
CA ALA A 117 -1.48 13.67 5.29
C ALA A 117 -0.91 12.32 4.81
N ARG A 118 -0.41 12.28 3.57
CA ARG A 118 0.06 11.04 2.91
C ARG A 118 1.47 11.15 2.32
N GLY A 119 1.94 12.39 2.16
CA GLY A 119 3.32 12.72 1.89
C GLY A 119 3.57 14.20 2.15
N THR A 120 4.49 14.78 1.39
CA THR A 120 4.96 16.16 1.57
C THR A 120 4.75 17.00 0.31
N CYS A 121 4.03 16.50 -0.70
CA CYS A 121 3.74 17.25 -1.91
C CYS A 121 2.64 18.28 -1.63
N ALA A 122 2.73 19.46 -2.24
CA ALA A 122 1.73 20.50 -2.06
C ALA A 122 0.34 20.05 -2.54
N VAL A 123 -0.73 20.54 -1.91
CA VAL A 123 -2.11 20.17 -2.24
C VAL A 123 -2.58 20.64 -3.63
N ASP A 124 -1.85 21.55 -4.26
CA ASP A 124 -2.06 22.03 -5.63
C ASP A 124 -1.12 21.37 -6.65
N SER A 125 -0.33 20.37 -6.24
CA SER A 125 0.53 19.59 -7.14
C SER A 125 -0.23 18.48 -7.88
N GLY A 126 0.46 17.90 -8.87
CA GLY A 126 0.01 16.70 -9.58
C GLY A 126 -0.96 16.93 -10.72
N GLU A 127 -1.22 18.18 -11.11
CA GLU A 127 -2.00 18.50 -12.31
C GLU A 127 -1.34 17.87 -13.56
N PRO A 128 -2.04 16.99 -14.31
CA PRO A 128 -1.43 16.22 -15.40
C PRO A 128 -0.68 17.07 -16.42
N SER A 129 -1.26 18.18 -16.86
CA SER A 129 -0.61 19.07 -17.83
C SER A 129 0.70 19.68 -17.32
N GLU A 130 0.83 19.88 -16.01
CA GLU A 130 2.07 20.35 -15.40
C GLU A 130 3.07 19.21 -15.25
N VAL A 131 2.63 18.03 -14.77
CA VAL A 131 3.47 16.84 -14.61
C VAL A 131 4.04 16.40 -15.97
N GLU A 132 3.21 16.27 -16.99
CA GLU A 132 3.60 15.87 -18.34
C GLU A 132 4.59 16.86 -18.97
N SER A 133 4.41 18.17 -18.74
CA SER A 133 5.29 19.20 -19.31
C SER A 133 6.61 19.34 -18.55
N GLN A 134 6.60 19.24 -17.22
CA GLN A 134 7.79 19.41 -16.37
C GLN A 134 8.59 18.12 -16.22
N HIS A 135 7.92 16.97 -16.30
CA HIS A 135 8.50 15.64 -16.05
C HIS A 135 8.27 14.66 -17.21
N GLY A 136 8.18 15.14 -18.45
CA GLY A 136 7.95 14.31 -19.63
C GLY A 136 9.01 13.22 -19.92
N SER A 137 10.17 13.27 -19.25
CA SER A 137 11.20 12.22 -19.30
C SER A 137 11.14 11.24 -18.13
N ALA A 138 10.12 11.31 -17.26
CA ALA A 138 9.96 10.40 -16.14
C ALA A 138 9.86 8.95 -16.62
N SER A 139 10.53 8.05 -15.91
CA SER A 139 10.52 6.62 -16.22
C SER A 139 10.67 5.81 -14.94
N VAL A 140 10.16 4.58 -14.97
CA VAL A 140 10.32 3.60 -13.90
C VAL A 140 10.87 2.31 -14.49
N THR A 141 11.81 1.69 -13.77
CA THR A 141 12.38 0.39 -14.14
C THR A 141 12.00 -0.65 -13.09
N PHE A 142 11.19 -1.62 -13.49
CA PHE A 142 10.95 -2.84 -12.72
C PHE A 142 11.88 -3.93 -13.21
N SER A 143 12.65 -4.55 -12.32
CA SER A 143 13.64 -5.56 -12.68
C SER A 143 13.81 -6.58 -11.56
N ALA A 144 14.51 -7.69 -11.87
CA ALA A 144 14.80 -8.76 -10.91
C ALA A 144 13.54 -9.30 -10.19
N ILE A 145 12.42 -9.42 -10.92
CA ILE A 145 11.18 -9.99 -10.41
C ILE A 145 11.43 -11.46 -10.06
N LYS A 146 11.10 -11.83 -8.82
CA LYS A 146 11.16 -13.20 -8.31
C LYS A 146 9.85 -13.52 -7.58
N PHE A 147 9.43 -14.77 -7.64
CA PHE A 147 8.30 -15.31 -6.88
C PHE A 147 8.64 -16.74 -6.45
N GLY A 148 8.13 -17.16 -5.30
CA GLY A 148 8.41 -18.47 -4.73
C GLY A 148 7.97 -18.56 -3.28
N ALA A 149 8.37 -19.63 -2.61
CA ALA A 149 8.08 -19.84 -1.19
C ALA A 149 8.64 -18.72 -0.31
N ILE A 150 8.03 -18.49 0.84
CA ILE A 150 8.47 -17.48 1.81
C ILE A 150 9.94 -17.72 2.17
N GLY A 151 10.77 -16.68 2.01
CA GLY A 151 12.21 -16.72 2.28
C GLY A 151 13.09 -17.18 1.11
N SER A 152 12.53 -17.44 -0.07
CA SER A 152 13.29 -17.91 -1.26
C SER A 152 13.75 -16.80 -2.23
N THR A 153 13.35 -15.54 -2.03
CA THR A 153 13.57 -14.44 -2.98
C THR A 153 14.50 -13.35 -2.44
#